data_AF-A0A8J6VK51-F1
#
_entry.id   AF-A0A8J6VK51-F1
#
_cell.length_a   1.000
_cell.length_b   1.000
_cell.length_c   1.000
_cell.angle_alpha   90.00
_cell.angle_beta   90.00
_cell.angle_gamma   90.00
#
_symmetry.space_group_name_H-M   'P 1'
#
loop_
_entity.id
_entity.type
_entity.pdbx_description
1 polymer ?
#
loop_
_entity_poly.entity_id
_entity_poly.type
_entity_poly.pdbx_seq_one_letter_code
_entity_poly.pdbx_strand_id
1 'polypeptide(L)'
;MTLMPPDRQRTYRELVEGKTLVQGELNGSHFTPKKRMANPENAKWYIRLEAPDYKTGNTYGTWWGEVPNVRYPDGKTFYGYIDEWLNHWRQVFAPNHQYFFTQPNGKPFKASSLKELIRRVFYRLLDVPGTPHILRKMFITYLYEKQVPGHVLDSAALAMHHSRHMQAQSYNRQEQSDKLRPILTLTVELAQQAVGSQT
;
A
#
# COMPACT_ATOMS: atom_id res chain seq x y z
N MET A 1 0.42 -11.56 1.15
CA MET A 1 0.40 -10.26 1.86
C MET A 1 0.93 -9.19 0.90
N THR A 2 0.35 -7.98 0.88
CA THR A 2 0.79 -6.92 -0.05
C THR A 2 2.08 -6.28 0.47
N LEU A 3 2.96 -5.83 -0.45
CA LEU A 3 4.23 -5.18 -0.08
C LEU A 3 4.02 -3.78 0.52
N MET A 4 2.98 -3.08 0.09
CA MET A 4 2.56 -1.80 0.65
C MET A 4 1.10 -1.90 1.09
N PRO A 5 0.65 -1.03 2.03
CA PRO A 5 -0.77 -0.86 2.30
C PRO A 5 -1.54 -0.63 0.99
N PRO A 6 -2.67 -1.33 0.77
CA PRO A 6 -3.42 -1.21 -0.47
C PRO A 6 -4.06 0.18 -0.57
N ASP A 7 -3.75 0.89 -1.64
CA ASP A 7 -4.28 2.23 -1.87
C ASP A 7 -5.36 2.23 -2.98
N ARG A 8 -5.84 3.42 -3.35
CA ARG A 8 -6.77 3.63 -4.44
C ARG A 8 -6.11 3.24 -5.75
N GLN A 9 -6.90 2.58 -6.60
CA GLN A 9 -6.42 2.18 -7.92
C GLN A 9 -5.89 3.36 -8.77
N ARG A 10 -6.36 4.58 -8.51
CA ARG A 10 -5.94 5.80 -9.20
C ARG A 10 -4.44 6.03 -9.00
N THR A 11 -3.96 5.89 -7.76
CA THR A 11 -2.56 6.06 -7.37
C THR A 11 -1.66 5.24 -8.28
N TYR A 12 -1.93 3.93 -8.39
CA TYR A 12 -1.12 3.02 -9.20
C TYR A 12 -1.29 3.23 -10.71
N ARG A 13 -2.52 3.53 -11.18
CA ARG A 13 -2.83 3.72 -12.59
C ARG A 13 -2.14 4.96 -13.18
N GLU A 14 -1.97 5.99 -12.37
CA GLU A 14 -1.45 7.30 -12.78
C GLU A 14 0.02 7.51 -12.37
N LEU A 15 0.72 6.45 -11.94
CA LEU A 15 2.17 6.51 -11.69
C LEU A 15 2.91 6.90 -12.97
N VAL A 16 3.85 7.83 -12.86
CA VAL A 16 4.71 8.33 -13.94
C VAL A 16 6.13 8.37 -13.42
N GLU A 17 7.04 7.67 -14.10
CA GLU A 17 8.47 7.66 -13.79
C GLU A 17 9.03 9.08 -13.82
N GLY A 18 9.83 9.44 -12.82
CA GLY A 18 10.44 10.77 -12.69
C GLY A 18 9.49 11.86 -12.19
N LYS A 19 8.19 11.60 -12.07
CA LYS A 19 7.20 12.54 -11.53
C LYS A 19 6.57 12.03 -10.23
N THR A 20 5.75 10.98 -10.31
CA THR A 20 5.03 10.41 -9.16
C THR A 20 5.64 9.10 -8.69
N LEU A 21 6.49 8.46 -9.51
CA LEU A 21 7.36 7.37 -9.12
C LEU A 21 8.81 7.81 -9.33
N VAL A 22 9.55 8.04 -8.26
CA VAL A 22 10.88 8.65 -8.29
C VAL A 22 11.91 7.79 -7.58
N GLN A 23 13.16 7.87 -8.02
CA GLN A 23 14.28 7.13 -7.43
C GLN A 23 15.30 8.11 -6.84
N GLY A 24 15.68 7.93 -5.57
CA GLY A 24 16.59 8.83 -4.88
C GLY A 24 16.69 8.55 -3.38
N GLU A 25 17.03 9.58 -2.61
CA GLU A 25 17.10 9.55 -1.14
C GLU A 25 16.16 10.61 -0.57
N LEU A 26 15.38 10.25 0.45
CA LEU A 26 14.48 11.15 1.15
C LEU A 26 14.97 11.37 2.57
N ASN A 27 15.39 12.60 2.87
CA ASN A 27 15.84 13.04 4.19
C ASN A 27 14.83 14.07 4.74
N GLY A 28 13.88 13.60 5.54
CA GLY A 28 12.76 14.42 6.00
C GLY A 28 11.89 14.85 4.82
N SER A 29 11.83 16.16 4.55
CA SER A 29 11.11 16.74 3.39
C SER A 29 11.99 16.98 2.16
N HIS A 30 13.31 16.78 2.27
CA HIS A 30 14.24 17.00 1.17
C HIS A 30 14.48 15.71 0.38
N PHE A 31 14.25 15.76 -0.93
CA PHE A 31 14.48 14.62 -1.82
C PHE A 31 15.65 14.90 -2.77
N THR A 32 16.64 14.02 -2.74
CA THR A 32 17.79 14.03 -3.65
C THR A 32 17.61 12.96 -4.72
N PRO A 33 17.40 13.32 -5.99
CA PRO A 33 17.25 12.34 -7.08
C PRO A 33 18.52 11.50 -7.25
N LYS A 34 18.38 10.22 -7.64
CA LYS A 34 19.50 9.28 -7.85
C LYS A 34 20.68 9.88 -8.63
N LYS A 35 20.39 10.63 -9.70
CA LYS A 35 21.40 11.29 -10.56
C LYS A 35 22.29 12.30 -9.83
N ARG A 36 21.90 12.77 -8.65
CA ARG A 36 22.60 13.77 -7.83
C ARG A 36 23.11 13.20 -6.50
N MET A 37 22.91 11.90 -6.25
CA MET A 37 23.37 11.26 -5.03
C MET A 37 24.86 10.95 -5.13
N ALA A 38 25.57 11.06 -4.00
CA ALA A 38 26.97 10.63 -3.90
C ALA A 38 27.11 9.11 -4.07
N ASN A 39 26.13 8.33 -3.59
CA ASN A 39 26.08 6.87 -3.71
C ASN A 39 24.78 6.42 -4.41
N PRO A 40 24.71 6.47 -5.76
CA PRO A 40 23.49 6.14 -6.51
C PRO A 40 22.96 4.72 -6.30
N GLU A 41 23.82 3.78 -5.91
CA GLU A 41 23.46 2.38 -5.62
C GLU A 41 22.55 2.25 -4.39
N ASN A 42 22.57 3.22 -3.49
CA ASN A 42 21.72 3.25 -2.30
C ASN A 42 20.35 3.90 -2.58
N ALA A 43 20.10 4.32 -3.82
CA ALA A 43 18.86 5.01 -4.15
C ALA A 43 17.64 4.09 -3.98
N LYS A 44 16.60 4.64 -3.37
CA LYS A 44 15.32 3.97 -3.12
C LYS A 44 14.24 4.51 -4.04
N TRP A 45 13.24 3.67 -4.30
CA TRP A 45 12.04 4.08 -5.02
C TRP A 45 11.01 4.66 -4.05
N TYR A 46 10.39 5.76 -4.45
CA TYR A 46 9.34 6.43 -3.71
C TYR A 46 8.16 6.74 -4.62
N ILE A 47 6.95 6.63 -4.06
CA ILE A 47 5.75 7.23 -4.63
C ILE A 47 5.61 8.63 -4.01
N ARG A 48 5.59 9.65 -4.85
CA ARG A 48 5.38 11.05 -4.49
C ARG A 48 4.05 11.51 -5.08
N LEU A 49 3.12 11.95 -4.22
CA LEU A 49 1.83 12.46 -4.65
C LEU A 49 1.68 13.91 -4.17
N GLU A 50 1.49 14.83 -5.11
CA GLU A 50 1.14 16.21 -4.79
C GLU A 50 -0.36 16.34 -4.49
N ALA A 51 -0.77 17.50 -3.96
CA ALA A 51 -2.16 17.72 -3.58
C ALA A 51 -3.20 17.36 -4.69
N PRO A 52 -2.95 17.65 -6.00
CA PRO A 52 -3.88 17.28 -7.07
C PRO A 52 -3.92 15.78 -7.41
N ASP A 53 -2.90 15.02 -7.00
CA ASP A 53 -2.73 13.62 -7.40
C ASP A 53 -3.65 12.68 -6.62
N TYR A 54 -4.20 13.12 -5.48
CA TYR A 54 -5.07 12.29 -4.63
C TYR A 54 -6.16 13.09 -3.89
N LYS A 55 -7.27 12.41 -3.58
CA LYS A 55 -8.54 13.06 -3.14
C LYS A 55 -8.40 13.92 -1.88
N THR A 56 -7.47 13.59 -1.00
CA THR A 56 -7.29 14.28 0.29
C THR A 56 -6.03 15.16 0.30
N GLY A 57 -5.46 15.43 -0.87
CA GLY A 57 -4.23 16.21 -1.00
C GLY A 57 -4.35 17.65 -0.52
N ASN A 58 -5.53 18.27 -0.66
CA ASN A 58 -5.78 19.59 -0.09
C ASN A 58 -5.72 19.63 1.45
N THR A 59 -5.88 18.48 2.11
CA THR A 59 -5.83 18.36 3.58
C THR A 59 -4.44 17.97 4.07
N TYR A 60 -3.75 17.08 3.34
CA TYR A 60 -2.51 16.45 3.82
C TYR A 60 -1.25 16.88 3.05
N GLY A 61 -1.38 17.71 2.00
CA GLY A 61 -0.25 18.23 1.23
C GLY A 61 0.45 17.16 0.39
N THR A 62 1.77 17.25 0.27
CA THR A 62 2.58 16.25 -0.44
C THR A 62 2.71 14.98 0.39
N TRP A 63 2.47 13.83 -0.25
CA TRP A 63 2.61 12.52 0.39
C TRP A 63 3.80 11.76 -0.21
N TRP A 64 4.53 11.07 0.65
CA TRP A 64 5.66 10.22 0.31
C TRP A 64 5.44 8.81 0.84
N GLY A 65 5.60 7.81 -0.03
CA GLY A 65 5.64 6.41 0.34
C GLY A 65 6.90 5.74 -0.19
N GLU A 66 7.77 5.27 0.72
CA GLU A 66 8.89 4.43 0.34
C GLU A 66 8.38 3.09 -0.21
N VAL A 67 8.85 2.70 -1.38
CA VAL A 67 8.56 1.39 -1.97
C VAL A 67 9.52 0.37 -1.39
N PRO A 68 9.06 -0.67 -0.68
CA PRO A 68 9.94 -1.66 -0.08
C PRO A 68 10.73 -2.45 -1.13
N ASN A 69 12.01 -2.69 -0.87
CA ASN A 69 12.86 -3.51 -1.72
C ASN A 69 12.98 -4.94 -1.18
N VAL A 70 12.03 -5.80 -1.52
CA VAL A 70 12.00 -7.19 -1.04
C VAL A 70 12.75 -8.10 -2.00
N ARG A 71 13.53 -9.06 -1.46
CA ARG A 71 14.20 -10.11 -2.22
C ARG A 71 13.28 -11.31 -2.40
N TYR A 72 13.21 -11.83 -3.62
CA TYR A 72 12.39 -12.97 -4.00
C TYR A 72 13.22 -14.26 -4.11
N PRO A 73 12.57 -15.45 -4.10
CA PRO A 73 13.27 -16.74 -4.19
C PRO A 73 14.09 -16.94 -5.47
N ASP A 74 13.75 -16.24 -6.55
CA ASP A 74 14.52 -16.25 -7.81
C ASP A 74 15.81 -15.40 -7.75
N GLY A 75 16.13 -14.85 -6.58
CA GLY A 75 17.32 -14.06 -6.32
C GLY A 75 17.18 -12.57 -6.66
N LYS A 76 16.13 -12.17 -7.39
CA LYS A 76 15.87 -10.78 -7.75
C LYS A 76 15.26 -10.00 -6.59
N THR A 77 15.36 -8.68 -6.68
CA THR A 77 14.70 -7.76 -5.74
C THR A 77 13.53 -7.07 -6.42
N PHE A 78 12.61 -6.50 -5.64
CA PHE A 78 11.49 -5.73 -6.20
C PHE A 78 11.99 -4.57 -7.07
N TYR A 79 13.09 -3.92 -6.68
CA TYR A 79 13.72 -2.89 -7.51
C TYR A 79 14.27 -3.47 -8.81
N GLY A 80 14.87 -4.66 -8.77
CA GLY A 80 15.29 -5.37 -9.98
C GLY A 80 14.13 -5.61 -10.95
N TYR A 81 12.94 -5.96 -10.46
CA TYR A 81 11.75 -6.09 -11.31
C TYR A 81 11.23 -4.76 -11.86
N ILE A 82 11.34 -3.67 -11.09
CA ILE A 82 10.99 -2.32 -11.60
C ILE A 82 11.92 -1.95 -12.76
N ASP A 83 13.23 -2.14 -12.58
CA ASP A 83 14.22 -1.84 -13.60
C ASP A 83 14.02 -2.72 -14.84
N GLU A 84 13.78 -4.02 -14.66
CA GLU A 84 13.51 -4.93 -15.77
C GLU A 84 12.22 -4.58 -16.53
N TRP A 85 11.17 -4.19 -15.79
CA TRP A 85 9.92 -3.72 -16.38
C TRP A 85 10.15 -2.47 -17.24
N LEU A 86 10.80 -1.43 -16.69
CA LEU A 86 11.01 -0.16 -17.38
C LEU A 86 11.92 -0.30 -18.60
N ASN A 87 13.02 -1.05 -18.45
CA ASN A 87 14.06 -1.13 -19.47
C ASN A 87 13.79 -2.18 -20.55
N HIS A 88 12.96 -3.19 -20.28
CA HIS A 88 12.74 -4.30 -21.22
C HIS A 88 11.25 -4.54 -21.49
N TRP A 89 10.49 -4.97 -20.49
CA TRP A 89 9.17 -5.54 -20.72
C TRP A 89 8.09 -4.52 -21.11
N ARG A 90 8.16 -3.29 -20.58
CA ARG A 90 7.20 -2.24 -20.89
C ARG A 90 7.22 -1.86 -22.38
N GLN A 91 8.39 -1.90 -23.01
CA GLN A 91 8.58 -1.47 -24.39
C GLN A 91 7.99 -2.46 -25.41
N VAL A 92 7.87 -3.74 -25.04
CA VAL A 92 7.23 -4.79 -25.86
C VAL A 92 5.80 -4.41 -26.26
N PHE A 93 5.11 -3.60 -25.43
CA PHE A 93 3.74 -3.16 -25.69
C PHE A 93 3.63 -1.85 -26.48
N ALA A 94 4.76 -1.27 -26.91
CA ALA A 94 4.83 0.01 -27.64
C ALA A 94 3.92 1.12 -27.08
N PRO A 95 4.02 1.46 -25.77
CA PRO A 95 3.11 2.42 -25.15
C PRO A 95 3.37 3.85 -25.63
N ASN A 96 2.30 4.53 -26.07
CA ASN A 96 2.35 5.97 -26.43
C ASN A 96 1.90 6.87 -25.26
N HIS A 97 2.42 6.62 -24.07
CA HIS A 97 2.11 7.40 -22.87
C HIS A 97 3.22 7.28 -21.81
N GLN A 98 3.21 8.19 -20.84
CA GLN A 98 4.20 8.25 -19.76
C GLN A 98 3.89 7.40 -18.51
N TYR A 99 2.69 6.84 -18.41
CA TYR A 99 2.34 6.03 -17.23
C TYR A 99 3.20 4.76 -17.09
N PHE A 100 3.52 4.42 -15.85
CA PHE A 100 4.37 3.29 -15.48
C PHE A 100 3.81 1.97 -16.00
N PHE A 101 2.51 1.71 -15.77
CA PHE A 101 1.83 0.53 -16.28
C PHE A 101 1.15 0.80 -17.62
N THR A 102 1.17 -0.20 -18.50
CA THR A 102 0.49 -0.17 -19.80
C THR A 102 -0.30 -1.45 -20.03
N GLN A 103 -1.37 -1.37 -20.81
CA GLN A 103 -2.13 -2.54 -21.25
C GLN A 103 -1.37 -3.26 -22.38
N PRO A 104 -1.72 -4.53 -22.68
CA PRO A 104 -1.08 -5.28 -23.78
C PRO A 104 -1.17 -4.60 -25.16
N ASN A 105 -2.12 -3.68 -25.34
CA ASN A 105 -2.31 -2.91 -26.57
C ASN A 105 -1.63 -1.52 -26.55
N GLY A 106 -0.72 -1.28 -25.60
CA GLY A 106 0.02 -0.02 -25.46
C GLY A 106 -0.78 1.16 -24.93
N LYS A 107 -2.08 0.98 -24.62
CA LYS A 107 -2.94 2.04 -24.08
C LYS A 107 -2.80 2.12 -22.55
N PRO A 108 -3.03 3.31 -21.96
CA PRO A 108 -3.01 3.45 -20.51
C PRO A 108 -4.13 2.64 -19.87
N PHE A 109 -3.92 2.13 -18.66
CA PHE A 109 -4.99 1.50 -17.90
C PHE A 109 -6.12 2.51 -17.62
N LYS A 110 -7.37 2.06 -17.75
CA LYS A 110 -8.58 2.72 -17.25
C LYS A 110 -8.98 2.13 -15.89
N ALA A 111 -9.91 2.78 -15.21
CA ALA A 111 -10.48 2.27 -13.94
C ALA A 111 -11.10 0.89 -14.10
N SER A 112 -11.81 0.66 -15.20
CA SER A 112 -12.46 -0.63 -15.50
C SER A 112 -11.43 -1.72 -15.80
N SER A 113 -10.43 -1.44 -16.63
CA SER A 113 -9.41 -2.42 -17.01
C SER A 113 -8.53 -2.82 -15.84
N LEU A 114 -8.18 -1.89 -14.94
CA LEU A 114 -7.37 -2.22 -13.76
C LEU A 114 -8.19 -3.00 -12.72
N LYS A 115 -9.47 -2.65 -12.52
CA LYS A 115 -10.41 -3.45 -11.70
C LYS A 115 -10.51 -4.87 -12.23
N GLU A 116 -10.65 -5.03 -13.55
CA GLU A 116 -10.76 -6.34 -14.20
C GLU A 116 -9.48 -7.17 -14.07
N LEU A 117 -8.31 -6.54 -14.22
CA LEU A 117 -7.02 -7.19 -13.98
C LEU A 117 -6.96 -7.76 -12.55
N ILE A 118 -7.27 -6.93 -11.55
CA ILE A 118 -7.26 -7.35 -10.13
C ILE A 118 -8.28 -8.47 -9.89
N ARG A 119 -9.48 -8.37 -10.48
CA ARG A 119 -10.51 -9.40 -10.37
C ARG A 119 -10.04 -10.75 -10.91
N ARG A 120 -9.38 -10.76 -12.08
CA ARG A 120 -8.82 -11.97 -12.68
C ARG A 120 -7.71 -12.59 -11.83
N VAL A 121 -6.83 -11.76 -11.28
CA VAL A 121 -5.76 -12.24 -10.37
C VAL A 121 -6.36 -12.89 -9.13
N PHE A 122 -7.37 -12.26 -8.53
CA PHE A 122 -8.09 -12.82 -7.38
C PHE A 122 -8.76 -14.14 -7.70
N TYR A 123 -9.50 -14.20 -8.79
CA TYR A 123 -10.18 -15.42 -9.20
C TYR A 123 -9.19 -16.56 -9.46
N ARG A 124 -8.07 -16.27 -10.14
CA ARG A 124 -7.02 -17.25 -10.38
C ARG A 124 -6.35 -17.78 -9.11
N LEU A 125 -6.15 -16.93 -8.10
CA LEU A 125 -5.38 -17.29 -6.89
C LEU A 125 -6.26 -17.82 -5.75
N LEU A 126 -7.50 -17.38 -5.66
CA LEU A 126 -8.37 -17.59 -4.49
C LEU A 126 -9.75 -18.12 -4.86
N ASP A 127 -10.04 -18.32 -6.15
CA ASP A 127 -11.35 -18.74 -6.69
C ASP A 127 -12.54 -17.85 -6.25
N VAL A 128 -12.25 -16.61 -5.86
CA VAL A 128 -13.26 -15.62 -5.46
C VAL A 128 -13.07 -14.30 -6.21
N PRO A 129 -14.14 -13.63 -6.65
CA PRO A 129 -14.04 -12.35 -7.33
C PRO A 129 -13.60 -11.25 -6.36
N GLY A 130 -12.39 -10.73 -6.54
CA GLY A 130 -11.86 -9.60 -5.78
C GLY A 130 -12.00 -8.26 -6.51
N THR A 131 -12.01 -7.18 -5.73
CA THR A 131 -11.92 -5.79 -6.24
C THR A 131 -10.87 -5.03 -5.43
N PRO A 132 -10.36 -3.88 -5.93
CA PRO A 132 -9.45 -3.04 -5.15
C PRO A 132 -10.00 -2.64 -3.77
N HIS A 133 -11.33 -2.55 -3.65
CA HIS A 133 -11.98 -2.22 -2.39
C HIS A 133 -11.96 -3.40 -1.40
N ILE A 134 -12.06 -4.64 -1.89
CA ILE A 134 -11.96 -5.86 -1.07
C ILE A 134 -10.55 -5.99 -0.50
N LEU A 135 -9.50 -5.75 -1.30
CA LEU A 135 -8.11 -5.73 -0.82
C LEU A 135 -7.92 -4.81 0.40
N ARG A 136 -8.49 -3.60 0.33
CA ARG A 136 -8.44 -2.63 1.42
C ARG A 136 -9.18 -3.12 2.68
N LYS A 137 -10.33 -3.77 2.51
CA LYS A 137 -11.07 -4.39 3.62
C LYS A 137 -10.29 -5.53 4.27
N MET A 138 -9.73 -6.44 3.46
CA MET A 138 -8.95 -7.57 3.94
C MET A 138 -7.74 -7.09 4.75
N PHE A 139 -6.99 -6.12 4.21
CA PHE A 139 -5.82 -5.57 4.89
C PHE A 139 -6.17 -4.93 6.24
N ILE A 140 -7.18 -4.06 6.29
CA ILE A 140 -7.59 -3.42 7.55
C ILE A 140 -8.13 -4.44 8.55
N THR A 141 -8.97 -5.38 8.11
CA THR A 141 -9.51 -6.43 8.98
C THR A 141 -8.39 -7.27 9.57
N TYR A 142 -7.40 -7.67 8.76
CA TYR A 142 -6.20 -8.37 9.21
C TYR A 142 -5.42 -7.60 10.28
N LEU A 143 -5.23 -6.29 10.12
CA LEU A 143 -4.56 -5.46 11.14
C LEU A 143 -5.32 -5.45 12.47
N TYR A 144 -6.65 -5.36 12.42
CA TYR A 144 -7.48 -5.42 13.61
C TYR A 144 -7.45 -6.81 14.27
N GLU A 145 -7.49 -7.90 13.48
CA GLU A 145 -7.38 -9.27 14.00
C GLU A 145 -6.03 -9.55 14.65
N LYS A 146 -4.97 -8.94 14.13
CA LYS A 146 -3.63 -8.97 14.75
C LYS A 146 -3.48 -8.05 15.95
N GLN A 147 -4.53 -7.31 16.32
CA GLN A 147 -4.53 -6.37 17.45
C GLN A 147 -3.31 -5.44 17.43
N VAL A 148 -2.94 -4.96 16.24
CA VAL A 148 -1.77 -4.09 16.13
C VAL A 148 -1.98 -2.80 16.93
N PRO A 149 -0.90 -2.18 17.46
CA PRO A 149 -1.02 -0.95 18.22
C PRO A 149 -1.75 0.17 17.46
N GLY A 150 -2.41 1.07 18.19
CA GLY A 150 -3.19 2.17 17.61
C GLY A 150 -2.40 3.01 16.59
N HIS A 151 -1.14 3.33 16.90
CA HIS A 151 -0.26 4.09 16.00
C HIS A 151 0.00 3.38 14.66
N VAL A 152 0.02 2.04 14.62
CA VAL A 152 0.15 1.27 13.37
C VAL A 152 -1.09 1.44 12.51
N LEU A 153 -2.27 1.45 13.14
CA LEU A 153 -3.52 1.70 12.42
C LEU A 153 -3.60 3.16 11.93
N ASP A 154 -3.06 4.12 12.68
CA ASP A 154 -2.91 5.53 12.27
C ASP A 154 -1.98 5.66 11.06
N SER A 155 -0.82 5.01 11.09
CA SER A 155 0.08 4.95 9.93
C SER A 155 -0.56 4.26 8.73
N ALA A 156 -1.33 3.20 8.93
CA ALA A 156 -2.09 2.54 7.86
C ALA A 156 -3.18 3.46 7.28
N ALA A 157 -3.80 4.31 8.10
CA ALA A 157 -4.80 5.28 7.63
C ALA A 157 -4.16 6.33 6.73
N LEU A 158 -3.02 6.85 7.17
CA LEU A 158 -2.21 7.80 6.41
C LEU A 158 -1.74 7.20 5.07
N ALA A 159 -1.21 5.97 5.10
CA ALA A 159 -0.72 5.27 3.91
C ALA A 159 -1.82 4.97 2.88
N MET A 160 -3.08 4.82 3.32
CA MET A 160 -4.23 4.55 2.45
C MET A 160 -5.05 5.81 2.11
N HIS A 161 -4.59 7.00 2.52
CA HIS A 161 -5.29 8.27 2.36
C HIS A 161 -6.75 8.26 2.89
N HIS A 162 -6.91 7.77 4.11
CA HIS A 162 -8.19 7.68 4.82
C HIS A 162 -8.08 8.23 6.25
N SER A 163 -9.22 8.59 6.86
CA SER A 163 -9.30 8.82 8.31
C SER A 163 -9.47 7.51 9.08
N ARG A 164 -9.13 7.52 10.37
CA ARG A 164 -9.37 6.37 11.27
C ARG A 164 -10.84 5.99 11.39
N HIS A 165 -11.70 7.00 11.38
CA HIS A 165 -13.15 6.79 11.35
C HIS A 165 -13.59 6.01 10.09
N MET A 166 -13.10 6.40 8.91
CA MET A 166 -13.38 5.67 7.65
C MET A 166 -12.85 4.24 7.70
N GLN A 167 -11.69 3.99 8.31
CA GLN A 167 -11.18 2.63 8.52
C GLN A 167 -12.09 1.77 9.38
N ALA A 168 -12.48 2.28 10.54
CA ALA A 168 -13.31 1.54 11.49
C ALA A 168 -14.71 1.24 10.93
N GLN A 169 -15.34 2.18 10.23
CA GLN A 169 -16.70 2.01 9.72
C GLN A 169 -16.78 1.30 8.37
N SER A 170 -15.89 1.63 7.43
CA SER A 170 -16.02 1.16 6.03
C SER A 170 -15.21 -0.11 5.75
N TYR A 171 -14.10 -0.32 6.47
CA TYR A 171 -13.11 -1.35 6.15
C TYR A 171 -12.99 -2.49 7.16
N ASN A 172 -13.14 -2.24 8.47
CA ASN A 172 -13.10 -3.30 9.48
C ASN A 172 -14.33 -4.21 9.36
N ARG A 173 -14.10 -5.51 9.10
CA ARG A 173 -15.13 -6.55 8.98
C ARG A 173 -15.06 -7.62 10.06
N GLN A 174 -14.30 -7.39 11.13
CA GLN A 174 -14.31 -8.27 12.31
C GLN A 174 -15.74 -8.48 12.83
N GLU A 175 -16.00 -9.70 13.30
CA GLU A 175 -17.21 -10.02 14.02
C GLU A 175 -17.28 -9.25 15.35
N GLN A 176 -18.48 -9.11 15.89
CA GLN A 176 -18.68 -8.40 17.16
C GLN A 176 -17.96 -9.11 18.32
N SER A 177 -17.95 -10.43 18.32
CA SER A 177 -17.20 -11.29 19.25
C SER A 177 -15.72 -10.95 19.28
N ASP A 178 -15.11 -10.80 18.10
CA ASP A 178 -13.68 -10.47 17.96
C ASP A 178 -13.35 -9.08 18.49
N LYS A 179 -14.26 -8.12 18.32
CA LYS A 179 -14.10 -6.75 18.82
C LYS A 179 -14.18 -6.68 20.35
N LEU A 180 -14.96 -7.57 20.97
CA LEU A 180 -15.12 -7.62 22.43
C LEU A 180 -13.99 -8.38 23.13
N ARG A 181 -13.31 -9.29 22.43
CA ARG A 181 -12.27 -10.14 22.99
C ARG A 181 -11.15 -9.40 23.75
N PRO A 182 -10.61 -8.25 23.29
CA PRO A 182 -9.58 -7.54 24.04
C PRO A 182 -10.05 -7.06 25.41
N ILE A 183 -11.26 -6.49 25.51
CA ILE A 183 -11.78 -6.01 26.80
C ILE A 183 -12.13 -7.17 27.73
N LEU A 184 -12.69 -8.26 27.21
CA LEU A 184 -12.96 -9.45 28.00
C LEU A 184 -11.67 -10.06 28.56
N THR A 185 -10.61 -10.09 27.76
CA THR A 185 -9.28 -10.57 28.19
C THR A 185 -8.71 -9.69 29.29
N LEU A 186 -8.73 -8.37 29.11
CA LEU A 186 -8.27 -7.41 30.12
C LEU A 186 -9.06 -7.52 31.42
N THR A 187 -10.39 -7.68 31.35
CA THR A 187 -11.23 -7.85 32.55
C THR A 187 -10.85 -9.11 33.33
N VAL A 188 -10.56 -10.22 32.63
CA VAL A 188 -10.09 -11.47 33.27
C VAL A 188 -8.72 -11.26 33.92
N GLU A 189 -7.78 -10.61 33.24
CA GLU A 189 -6.44 -10.32 33.77
C GLU A 189 -6.51 -9.45 35.04
N LEU A 190 -7.29 -8.37 35.01
CA LEU A 190 -7.49 -7.49 36.16
C LEU A 190 -8.14 -8.21 37.34
N ALA A 191 -9.12 -9.08 37.08
CA ALA A 191 -9.75 -9.89 38.12
C ALA A 191 -8.75 -10.87 38.76
N GLN A 192 -7.90 -11.52 37.95
CA GLN A 192 -6.85 -12.42 38.44
C GLN A 192 -5.79 -11.69 39.28
N GLN A 193 -5.37 -10.50 38.85
CA GLN A 193 -4.45 -9.65 39.63
C GLN A 193 -5.06 -9.24 40.97
N ALA A 194 -6.32 -8.82 40.99
CA ALA A 194 -7.00 -8.43 42.22
C ALA A 194 -7.14 -9.59 43.21
N VAL A 195 -7.38 -10.81 42.74
CA VAL A 195 -7.44 -12.02 43.58
C VAL A 195 -6.05 -12.45 44.05
N GLY A 196 -5.04 -12.42 43.17
CA GLY A 196 -3.66 -12.80 43.50
C GLY A 196 -2.87 -11.80 44.35
N SER A 197 -3.37 -10.57 44.52
CA SER A 197 -2.78 -9.56 45.41
C SER A 197 -3.29 -9.66 46.86
N GLN A 198 -4.21 -10.58 47.15
CA GLN A 198 -4.81 -10.78 48.48
C GLN A 198 -4.20 -11.97 49.26
N THR A 199 -3.08 -12.53 48.79
CA THR A 199 -2.26 -13.54 49.48
C THR A 199 -0.87 -13.01 49.75
#